data_AF-A0A1V9XKU4-F1
#
_entry.id   AF-A0A1V9XKU4-F1
#
_cell.length_a   1.000
_cell.length_b   1.000
_cell.length_c   1.000
_cell.angle_alpha   90.00
_cell.angle_beta   90.00
_cell.angle_gamma   90.00
#
_symmetry.space_group_name_H-M   'P 1'
#
loop_
_entity.id
_entity.type
_entity.pdbx_description
1 polymer ?
#
loop_
_entity_poly.entity_id
_entity_poly.type
_entity_poly.pdbx_seq_one_letter_code
_entity_poly.pdbx_strand_id
1 'polypeptide(L)'
;MEQLGCQLKRDALSLIPEAKCEAQYIRRADSDRLKSIFDKYASVEKQGERFMTANDFIVRYLGFLPDKNTNAKSLNLLGNILDTSKDGLISFREFEAYEGLLCHPEAVY
;
A
#
# COMPACT_ATOMS: atom_id res chain seq x y z
N MET A 1 -50.76 11.96 38.28
CA MET A 1 -50.96 11.06 37.12
C MET A 1 -49.58 10.71 36.62
N GLU A 2 -49.18 9.48 36.95
CA GLU A 2 -47.96 8.74 36.61
C GLU A 2 -46.98 9.33 35.60
N GLN A 3 -45.70 9.36 35.99
CA GLN A 3 -44.66 8.79 35.14
C GLN A 3 -43.96 7.68 35.94
N LEU A 4 -44.31 6.44 35.58
CA LEU A 4 -43.77 5.19 36.10
C LEU A 4 -42.76 4.64 35.08
N GLY A 5 -41.63 4.10 35.57
CA GLY A 5 -40.74 3.19 34.84
C GLY A 5 -39.64 3.88 34.01
N CYS A 6 -38.36 3.55 34.10
CA CYS A 6 -37.71 2.41 34.73
C CYS A 6 -36.24 2.79 35.00
N GLN A 7 -35.85 2.82 36.28
CA GLN A 7 -34.47 2.97 36.74
C GLN A 7 -33.79 1.59 36.65
N LEU A 8 -33.05 1.30 35.57
CA LEU A 8 -32.21 0.10 35.54
C LEU A 8 -30.79 0.44 35.06
N LYS A 9 -29.94 0.72 36.06
CA LYS A 9 -28.48 0.57 36.14
C LYS A 9 -27.68 0.86 34.86
N ARG A 10 -27.18 2.10 34.77
CA ARG A 10 -26.10 2.51 33.85
C ARG A 10 -24.70 2.40 34.49
N ASP A 11 -24.50 1.47 35.42
CA ASP A 11 -23.27 1.38 36.22
C ASP A 11 -22.45 0.12 35.90
N ALA A 12 -22.28 -0.21 34.62
CA ALA A 12 -21.39 -1.29 34.19
C ALA A 12 -20.88 -1.17 32.74
N LEU A 13 -20.70 0.04 32.22
CA LEU A 13 -20.16 0.26 30.86
C LEU A 13 -19.05 1.33 30.83
N SER A 14 -18.30 1.48 31.92
CA SER A 14 -17.21 2.45 32.03
C SER A 14 -15.81 1.84 31.76
N LEU A 15 -15.70 0.78 30.95
CA LEU A 15 -14.43 0.10 30.70
C LEU A 15 -14.08 -0.14 29.23
N ILE A 16 -14.76 0.53 28.30
CA ILE A 16 -14.25 0.59 26.93
C ILE A 16 -13.44 1.89 26.84
N PRO A 17 -12.09 1.85 26.83
CA PRO A 17 -11.34 3.02 26.41
C PRO A 17 -11.84 3.37 25.00
N GLU A 18 -12.28 4.62 24.80
CA GLU A 18 -12.57 5.12 23.46
C GLU A 18 -11.35 4.85 22.59
N ALA A 19 -11.45 3.83 21.74
CA ALA A 19 -10.45 3.56 20.74
C ALA A 19 -10.52 4.73 19.76
N LYS A 20 -9.65 5.72 19.97
CA LYS A 20 -9.44 6.81 19.02
C LYS A 20 -8.89 6.17 17.74
N CYS A 21 -9.80 5.84 16.83
CA CYS A 21 -9.46 5.41 15.49
C CYS A 21 -8.97 6.66 14.73
N GLU A 22 -7.77 7.14 15.04
CA GLU A 22 -7.05 7.94 14.06
C GLU A 22 -6.76 6.99 12.91
N ALA A 23 -7.57 7.07 11.85
CA ALA A 23 -7.17 6.60 10.55
C ALA A 23 -5.82 7.28 10.26
N GLN A 24 -4.73 6.56 10.51
CA GLN A 24 -3.39 7.04 10.21
C GLN A 24 -3.28 7.02 8.69
N TYR A 25 -3.77 8.08 8.05
CA TYR A 25 -3.51 8.34 6.65
C TYR A 25 -2.00 8.33 6.49
N ILE A 26 -1.50 7.35 5.74
CA ILE A 26 -0.10 7.36 5.34
C ILE A 26 0.04 8.61 4.47
N ARG A 27 0.84 9.58 4.95
CA ARG A 27 1.10 10.80 4.20
C ARG A 27 1.82 10.40 2.92
N ARG A 28 1.31 10.87 1.79
CA ARG A 28 1.94 10.69 0.48
C ARG A 28 3.41 11.03 0.57
N ALA A 29 4.26 10.16 0.05
CA ALA A 29 5.68 10.45 -0.07
C ALA A 29 5.89 11.70 -0.95
N ASP A 30 6.94 12.46 -0.64
CA ASP A 30 7.41 13.52 -1.52
C ASP A 30 7.87 12.92 -2.86
N SER A 31 7.39 13.46 -3.98
CA SER A 31 7.64 12.90 -5.31
C SER A 31 9.13 12.82 -5.65
N ASP A 32 9.96 13.76 -5.18
CA ASP A 32 11.41 13.75 -5.43
C ASP A 32 12.09 12.62 -4.66
N ARG A 33 11.67 12.39 -3.42
CA ARG A 33 12.14 11.26 -2.62
C ARG A 33 11.71 9.93 -3.23
N LEU A 34 10.46 9.85 -3.71
CA LEU A 34 9.92 8.67 -4.36
C LEU A 34 10.71 8.34 -5.64
N LYS A 35 11.05 9.37 -6.43
CA LYS A 35 11.89 9.23 -7.62
C LYS A 35 13.30 8.75 -7.30
N SER A 36 13.94 9.30 -6.27
CA SER A 36 15.27 8.85 -5.83
C SER A 36 15.27 7.38 -5.40
N ILE A 37 14.22 6.93 -4.73
CA ILE A 37 14.04 5.53 -4.36
C ILE A 37 13.85 4.67 -5.61
N PHE A 38 12.95 5.06 -6.51
CA PHE A 38 12.72 4.35 -7.77
C PHE A 38 14.03 4.17 -8.56
N ASP A 39 14.80 5.25 -8.74
CA ASP A 39 16.05 5.24 -9.49
C ASP A 39 17.14 4.35 -8.86
N LYS A 40 17.06 4.10 -7.55
CA LYS A 40 17.97 3.20 -6.83
C LYS A 40 17.70 1.72 -7.15
N TYR A 41 16.44 1.36 -7.39
CA TYR A 41 16.03 -0.02 -7.62
C TYR A 41 15.74 -0.33 -9.10
N ALA A 42 15.58 0.67 -9.95
CA ALA A 42 15.43 0.52 -11.38
C ALA A 42 16.69 -0.06 -12.04
N SER A 43 16.58 -1.29 -12.54
CA SER A 43 17.69 -2.01 -13.18
C SER A 43 17.73 -1.83 -14.69
N VAL A 44 16.66 -1.31 -15.32
CA VAL A 44 16.53 -1.22 -16.77
C VAL A 44 16.47 0.24 -17.18
N GLU A 45 17.19 0.61 -18.25
CA GLU A 45 17.13 1.94 -18.85
C GLU A 45 16.76 1.81 -20.33
N LYS A 46 15.73 2.52 -20.77
CA LYS A 46 15.29 2.57 -22.16
C LYS A 46 15.00 4.02 -22.55
N GLN A 47 15.57 4.46 -23.67
CA GLN A 47 15.32 5.79 -24.24
C GLN A 47 15.57 6.96 -23.27
N GLY A 48 16.50 6.79 -22.31
CA GLY A 48 16.82 7.79 -21.28
C GLY A 48 15.89 7.77 -20.07
N GLU A 49 14.92 6.85 -20.02
CA GLU A 49 14.06 6.63 -18.86
C GLU A 49 14.41 5.32 -18.16
N ARG A 50 14.32 5.33 -16.82
CA ARG A 50 14.56 4.15 -16.00
C ARG A 50 13.26 3.41 -15.73
N PHE A 51 13.37 2.08 -15.69
CA PHE A 51 12.27 1.16 -15.49
C PHE A 51 12.67 0.09 -14.47
N MET A 52 11.70 -0.34 -13.69
CA MET A 52 11.85 -1.48 -12.78
C MET A 52 11.27 -2.73 -13.43
N THR A 53 11.91 -3.88 -13.24
CA THR A 53 11.25 -5.16 -13.53
C THR A 53 10.34 -5.55 -12.36
N ALA A 54 9.38 -6.46 -12.60
CA ALA A 54 8.58 -7.04 -11.52
C ALA A 54 9.44 -7.65 -10.40
N ASN A 55 10.60 -8.22 -10.76
CA ASN A 55 11.55 -8.76 -9.79
C ASN A 55 12.20 -7.65 -8.95
N ASP A 56 12.65 -6.56 -9.58
CA ASP A 56 13.22 -5.42 -8.86
C ASP A 56 12.23 -4.84 -7.85
N PHE A 57 10.96 -4.71 -8.25
CA PHE A 57 9.95 -4.16 -7.38
C PHE A 57 9.56 -5.11 -6.23
N ILE A 58 9.26 -6.37 -6.51
CA ILE A 58 8.75 -7.30 -5.48
C ILE A 58 9.84 -7.84 -4.56
N VAL A 59 11.00 -8.19 -5.13
CA VAL A 59 12.10 -8.83 -4.38
C VAL A 59 12.99 -7.79 -3.74
N ARG A 60 13.40 -6.74 -4.49
CA ARG A 60 14.37 -5.76 -3.97
C ARG A 60 13.71 -4.60 -3.23
N TYR A 61 12.62 -4.05 -3.77
CA TYR A 61 11.95 -2.90 -3.17
C TYR A 61 10.99 -3.29 -2.03
N LEU A 62 10.04 -4.21 -2.26
CA LEU A 62 9.12 -4.65 -1.21
C LEU A 62 9.74 -5.68 -0.24
N GLY A 63 10.77 -6.42 -0.66
CA GLY A 63 11.37 -7.48 0.15
C GLY A 63 10.40 -8.63 0.47
N PHE A 64 9.33 -8.79 -0.31
CA PHE A 64 8.19 -9.66 0.05
C PHE A 64 8.47 -11.15 -0.18
N LEU A 65 9.36 -11.49 -1.13
CA LEU A 65 9.67 -12.88 -1.47
C LEU A 65 11.18 -13.14 -1.36
N PRO A 66 11.63 -14.17 -0.62
CA PRO A 66 13.03 -14.56 -0.60
C PRO A 66 13.43 -15.16 -1.96
N ASP A 67 14.52 -14.63 -2.52
CA ASP A 67 15.11 -14.90 -3.84
C ASP A 67 15.20 -16.40 -4.22
N LYS A 68 15.24 -17.29 -3.22
CA LYS A 68 15.46 -18.74 -3.38
C LYS A 68 14.21 -19.58 -3.70
N ASN A 69 13.00 -19.07 -3.51
CA ASN A 69 11.76 -19.83 -3.81
C ASN A 69 10.66 -18.96 -4.39
N THR A 70 11.05 -17.99 -5.21
CA THR A 70 10.14 -17.02 -5.79
C THR A 70 9.29 -17.68 -6.86
N ASN A 71 8.01 -17.93 -6.55
CA ASN A 71 7.07 -18.47 -7.53
C ASN A 71 6.88 -17.45 -8.66
N ALA A 72 7.34 -17.78 -9.87
CA ALA A 72 7.25 -16.91 -11.04
C ALA A 72 5.81 -16.45 -11.34
N LYS A 73 4.81 -17.27 -11.00
CA LYS A 73 3.40 -16.92 -11.15
C LYS A 73 2.98 -15.79 -10.20
N SER A 74 3.45 -15.82 -8.95
CA SER A 74 3.18 -14.77 -7.96
C SER A 74 3.91 -13.48 -8.32
N LEU A 75 5.16 -13.55 -8.78
CA LEU A 75 5.89 -12.40 -9.30
C LEU A 75 5.16 -11.75 -10.46
N ASN A 76 4.73 -12.56 -11.43
CA ASN A 76 4.03 -12.06 -12.60
C ASN A 76 2.67 -11.45 -12.21
N LEU A 77 1.91 -12.10 -11.32
CA LEU A 77 0.63 -11.56 -10.87
C LEU A 77 0.79 -10.20 -10.19
N LEU A 78 1.76 -10.08 -9.27
CA LEU A 78 2.01 -8.82 -8.57
C LEU A 78 2.59 -7.76 -9.49
N GLY A 79 3.54 -8.12 -10.36
CA GLY A 79 4.07 -7.23 -11.39
C GLY A 79 2.99 -6.70 -12.31
N ASN A 80 2.05 -7.55 -12.75
CA ASN A 80 0.93 -7.18 -13.62
C ASN A 80 -0.07 -6.21 -12.98
N ILE A 81 -0.10 -6.09 -11.65
CA ILE A 81 -0.95 -5.10 -10.96
C ILE A 81 -0.35 -3.70 -11.12
N LEU A 82 0.98 -3.59 -11.10
CA LEU A 82 1.68 -2.32 -11.28
C LEU A 82 1.89 -1.96 -12.74
N ASP A 83 2.20 -2.94 -13.59
CA ASP A 83 2.34 -2.78 -15.04
C ASP A 83 0.95 -2.63 -15.68
N THR A 84 0.49 -1.39 -15.76
CA THR A 84 -0.76 -0.99 -16.38
C THR A 84 -0.64 -0.88 -17.89
N SER A 85 0.55 -0.56 -18.40
CA SER A 85 0.88 -0.49 -19.84
C SER A 85 1.00 -1.86 -20.51
N LYS A 86 1.19 -2.93 -19.73
CA LYS A 86 1.40 -4.32 -20.19
C LYS A 86 2.66 -4.49 -21.04
N ASP A 87 3.67 -3.66 -20.83
CA ASP A 87 4.96 -3.74 -21.53
C ASP A 87 6.01 -4.58 -20.77
N GLY A 88 5.65 -5.13 -19.61
CA GLY A 88 6.49 -5.98 -18.78
C GLY A 88 7.52 -5.20 -17.95
N LEU A 89 7.39 -3.88 -17.91
CA LEU A 89 8.23 -2.96 -17.17
C LEU A 89 7.35 -2.03 -16.34
N ILE A 90 7.89 -1.56 -15.22
CA ILE A 90 7.20 -0.62 -14.34
C ILE A 90 7.87 0.73 -14.50
N SER A 91 7.13 1.69 -15.03
CA SER A 91 7.56 3.08 -15.17
C SER A 91 7.45 3.83 -13.84
N PHE A 92 8.12 4.98 -13.74
CA PHE A 92 8.00 5.83 -12.55
C PHE A 92 6.56 6.29 -12.30
N ARG A 93 5.78 6.54 -13.37
CA ARG A 93 4.38 6.96 -13.27
C ARG A 93 3.48 5.90 -12.67
N GLU A 94 3.71 4.64 -13.02
CA GLU A 94 2.97 3.51 -12.46
C GLU A 94 3.35 3.26 -11.01
N PHE A 95 4.63 3.40 -10.69
CA PHE A 95 5.11 3.33 -9.31
C PHE A 95 4.50 4.44 -8.43
N GLU A 96 4.47 5.68 -8.92
CA GLU A 96 3.84 6.83 -8.24
C GLU A 96 2.32 6.65 -8.09
N ALA A 97 1.65 6.11 -9.12
CA ALA A 97 0.22 5.80 -9.05
C ALA A 97 -0.07 4.73 -7.98
N TYR A 98 0.75 3.69 -7.92
CA TYR A 98 0.61 2.62 -6.92
C TYR A 98 0.89 3.11 -5.50
N GLU A 99 1.87 3.99 -5.28
CA GLU A 99 2.11 4.64 -3.99
C GLU A 99 0.89 5.44 -3.53
N GLY A 100 0.23 6.14 -4.46
CA GLY A 100 -1.02 6.84 -4.21
C GLY A 100 -2.12 5.89 -3.73
N LEU A 101 -2.21 4.67 -4.28
CA LEU A 101 -3.17 3.66 -3.82
C LEU A 101 -2.87 3.16 -2.40
N LEU A 102 -1.59 2.96 -2.06
CA LEU A 102 -1.17 2.52 -0.72
C LEU A 102 -1.45 3.57 0.37
N CYS A 103 -1.49 4.86 -0.01
CA CYS A 103 -1.79 5.95 0.92
C CYS A 103 -3.28 6.14 1.23
N HIS A 104 -4.19 5.48 0.49
CA HIS A 104 -5.63 5.60 0.71
C HIS A 104 -6.18 4.31 1.38
N PRO A 105 -6.64 4.38 2.64
CA PRO A 105 -7.14 3.22 3.37
C PRO A 105 -8.52 2.68 2.89
N GLU A 106 -9.09 3.20 1.80
CA GLU A 106 -10.40 2.80 1.24
C GLU A 106 -10.36 1.42 0.51
N ALA A 107 -9.61 0.46 1.04
CA ALA A 107 -9.57 -0.91 0.55
C ALA A 107 -9.98 -1.93 1.64
N VAL A 108 -10.82 -1.50 2.58
CA VAL A 108 -11.48 -2.39 3.55
C VAL A 108 -12.97 -2.39 3.25
N TYR A 109 -13.44 -3.39 2.50
CA TYR A 109 -14.86 -3.69 2.32
C TYR A 109 -15.13 -5.17 2.60
#